data_AF-A0A2E5PA08-F1
#
_entry.id   AF-A0A2E5PA08-F1
#
_cell.length_a   1.000
_cell.length_b   1.000
_cell.length_c   1.000
_cell.angle_alpha   90.00
_cell.angle_beta   90.00
_cell.angle_gamma   90.00
#
_symmetry.space_group_name_H-M   'P 1'
#
loop_
_entity.id
_entity.type
_entity.pdbx_description
1 polymer ?
#
loop_
_entity_poly.entity_id
_entity_poly.type
_entity_poly.pdbx_seq_one_letter_code
_entity_poly.pdbx_strand_id
1 'polypeptide(L)'
;MDHSNIKALTFDTGGTILDWHTGFRKSLGALGDKYGVEADWGRLANDLRRASLGRMLNLGKEGPPAYNFDGAHKIALDEVLSDNGLDMATPEERRAIWWDSVHSLQCWPDFPTVLPKL
;
A
#
# COMPACT_ATOMS: atom_id res chain seq x y z
N MET A 1 -13.94 -3.65 32.58
CA MET A 1 -13.28 -2.32 32.56
C MET A 1 -14.35 -1.28 32.32
N ASP A 2 -14.28 -0.14 33.01
CA ASP A 2 -15.14 1.01 32.71
C ASP A 2 -14.54 1.80 31.55
N HIS A 3 -15.31 2.00 30.49
CA HIS A 3 -14.89 2.69 29.26
C HIS A 3 -15.47 4.11 29.16
N SER A 4 -16.27 4.55 30.14
CA SER A 4 -16.99 5.84 30.14
C SER A 4 -16.09 7.08 30.06
N ASN A 5 -14.81 6.94 30.41
CA ASN A 5 -13.82 8.02 30.40
C ASN A 5 -12.99 8.09 29.10
N ILE A 6 -13.17 7.18 28.15
CA ILE A 6 -12.46 7.25 26.85
C ILE A 6 -13.02 8.42 26.04
N LYS A 7 -12.12 9.28 25.51
CA LYS A 7 -12.48 10.50 24.76
C LYS A 7 -12.09 10.45 23.29
N ALA A 8 -11.25 9.51 22.89
CA ALA A 8 -10.77 9.39 21.53
C ALA A 8 -10.48 7.93 21.18
N LEU A 9 -10.76 7.58 19.92
CA LEU A 9 -10.34 6.34 19.29
C LEU A 9 -9.46 6.71 18.10
N THR A 10 -8.25 6.18 18.07
CA THR A 10 -7.34 6.32 16.93
C THR A 10 -7.25 4.99 16.22
N PHE A 11 -7.26 5.05 14.89
CA PHE A 11 -7.24 3.85 14.06
C PHE A 11 -6.00 3.86 13.20
N ASP A 12 -5.25 2.77 13.24
CA ASP A 12 -4.38 2.41 12.13
C ASP A 12 -5.23 2.24 10.86
N THR A 13 -4.69 2.59 9.70
CA THR A 13 -5.43 2.51 8.43
C THR A 13 -5.05 1.29 7.61
N GLY A 14 -3.76 0.92 7.61
CA GLY A 14 -3.19 -0.05 6.69
C GLY A 14 -3.47 -1.50 7.10
N GLY A 15 -4.60 -2.04 6.65
CA GLY A 15 -5.07 -3.41 6.95
C GLY A 15 -6.13 -3.45 8.02
N THR A 16 -6.15 -2.46 8.93
CA THR A 16 -7.20 -2.30 9.93
C THR A 16 -8.47 -1.70 9.32
N ILE A 17 -8.34 -0.69 8.45
CA ILE A 17 -9.47 -0.02 7.79
C ILE A 17 -9.49 -0.31 6.29
N LEU A 18 -8.31 -0.28 5.65
CA LEU A 18 -8.17 -0.32 4.21
C LEU A 18 -7.69 -1.69 3.72
N ASP A 19 -8.36 -2.23 2.70
CA ASP A 19 -7.97 -3.45 1.98
C ASP A 19 -6.83 -3.15 0.98
N TRP A 20 -5.63 -3.03 1.53
CA TRP A 20 -4.42 -2.76 0.76
C TRP A 20 -4.04 -3.92 -0.17
N HIS A 21 -4.29 -5.17 0.24
CA HIS A 21 -3.83 -6.35 -0.51
C HIS A 21 -4.58 -6.47 -1.83
N THR A 22 -5.92 -6.38 -1.78
CA THR A 22 -6.74 -6.40 -3.00
C THR A 22 -6.39 -5.22 -3.91
N GLY A 23 -6.16 -4.03 -3.35
CA GLY A 23 -5.78 -2.84 -4.10
C GLY A 23 -4.49 -3.04 -4.91
N PHE A 24 -3.40 -3.42 -4.25
CA PHE A 24 -2.13 -3.67 -4.95
C PHE A 24 -2.22 -4.85 -5.90
N ARG A 25 -2.82 -5.98 -5.48
CA ARG A 25 -2.96 -7.17 -6.32
C ARG A 25 -3.69 -6.86 -7.62
N LYS A 26 -4.80 -6.11 -7.57
CA LYS A 26 -5.57 -5.72 -8.76
C LYS A 26 -4.76 -4.81 -9.68
N SER A 27 -4.06 -3.83 -9.12
CA SER A 27 -3.27 -2.87 -9.89
C SER A 27 -2.08 -3.53 -10.61
N LEU A 28 -1.36 -4.40 -9.90
CA LEU A 28 -0.28 -5.23 -10.47
C LEU A 28 -0.81 -6.20 -11.53
N GLY A 29 -1.96 -6.85 -11.27
CA GLY A 29 -2.60 -7.73 -12.24
C GLY A 29 -2.99 -7.01 -13.52
N ALA A 30 -3.56 -5.81 -13.42
CA ALA A 30 -3.92 -4.99 -14.58
C ALA A 30 -2.69 -4.58 -15.43
N LEU A 31 -1.55 -4.33 -14.79
CA LEU A 31 -0.28 -4.14 -15.50
C LEU A 31 0.14 -5.41 -16.24
N GLY A 32 0.09 -6.57 -15.56
CA GLY A 32 0.39 -7.86 -16.17
C GLY A 32 -0.48 -8.16 -17.38
N ASP A 33 -1.79 -7.98 -17.26
CA ASP A 33 -2.78 -8.17 -18.34
C ASP A 33 -2.44 -7.30 -19.56
N LYS A 34 -2.04 -6.04 -19.33
CA LYS A 34 -1.65 -5.12 -20.41
C LYS A 34 -0.44 -5.61 -21.21
N TYR A 35 0.49 -6.28 -20.55
CA TYR A 35 1.74 -6.75 -21.16
C TYR A 35 1.74 -8.26 -21.46
N GLY A 36 0.65 -8.97 -21.21
CA GLY A 36 0.56 -10.43 -21.39
C GLY A 36 1.50 -11.20 -20.47
N VAL A 37 1.78 -10.68 -19.28
CA VAL A 37 2.62 -11.32 -18.28
C VAL A 37 1.74 -12.06 -17.28
N GLU A 38 2.09 -13.30 -16.96
CA GLU A 38 1.49 -14.04 -15.85
C GLU A 38 2.46 -14.09 -14.66
N ALA A 39 1.98 -13.76 -13.47
CA ALA A 39 2.75 -13.85 -12.23
C ALA A 39 1.82 -14.05 -11.03
N ASP A 40 2.41 -14.40 -9.88
CA ASP A 40 1.69 -14.39 -8.61
C ASP A 40 1.53 -12.96 -8.09
N TRP A 41 0.47 -12.28 -8.53
CA TRP A 41 0.16 -10.91 -8.12
C TRP A 41 -0.10 -10.78 -6.62
N GLY A 42 -0.56 -11.86 -5.98
CA GLY A 42 -0.78 -11.89 -4.54
C GLY A 42 0.55 -11.83 -3.78
N ARG A 43 1.55 -12.59 -4.24
CA ARG A 43 2.93 -12.52 -3.74
C ARG A 43 3.55 -11.14 -3.99
N LEU A 44 3.46 -10.61 -5.21
CA LEU A 44 4.04 -9.28 -5.52
C LEU A 44 3.40 -8.16 -4.69
N ALA A 45 2.09 -8.22 -4.42
CA ALA A 45 1.43 -7.27 -3.51
C ALA A 45 1.99 -7.36 -2.08
N ASN A 46 2.27 -8.56 -1.59
CA ASN A 46 2.91 -8.78 -0.29
C ASN A 46 4.35 -8.28 -0.25
N ASP A 47 5.11 -8.53 -1.32
CA ASP A 47 6.50 -8.09 -1.46
C ASP A 47 6.58 -6.56 -1.48
N LEU A 48 5.70 -5.90 -2.24
CA LEU A 48 5.56 -4.44 -2.26
C LEU A 48 5.25 -3.87 -0.86
N ARG A 49 4.28 -4.46 -0.15
CA ARG A 49 3.92 -4.02 1.22
C ARG A 49 5.09 -4.20 2.19
N ARG A 50 5.81 -5.33 2.10
CA ARG A 50 6.97 -5.61 2.94
C ARG A 50 8.10 -4.62 2.66
N ALA A 51 8.42 -4.39 1.40
CA ALA A 51 9.47 -3.47 0.99
C ALA A 51 9.14 -2.02 1.38
N SER A 52 7.91 -1.55 1.16
CA SER A 52 7.52 -0.18 1.51
C SER A 52 7.57 0.07 3.02
N LEU A 53 7.11 -0.88 3.84
CA LEU A 53 7.23 -0.80 5.31
C LEU A 53 8.70 -0.85 5.75
N GLY A 54 9.51 -1.73 5.16
CA GLY A 54 10.94 -1.83 5.44
C GLY A 54 11.68 -0.51 5.22
N ARG A 55 11.30 0.25 4.19
CA ARG A 55 11.87 1.56 3.86
C ARG A 55 11.52 2.66 4.86
N MET A 56 10.46 2.49 5.65
CA MET A 56 10.12 3.42 6.73
C MET A 56 10.83 3.10 8.04
N LEU A 57 11.38 1.90 8.19
CA LEU A 57 12.05 1.50 9.43
C LEU A 57 13.26 2.40 9.70
N ASN A 58 13.23 3.08 10.84
CA ASN A 58 14.26 4.05 11.26
C ASN A 58 14.45 5.24 10.29
N LEU A 59 13.53 5.46 9.35
CA LEU A 59 13.61 6.62 8.46
C LEU A 59 13.44 7.90 9.28
N GLY A 60 14.46 8.75 9.24
CA GLY A 60 14.50 9.98 10.01
C GLY A 60 14.99 9.83 11.46
N LYS A 61 15.60 8.69 11.81
CA LYS A 61 16.19 8.48 13.15
C LYS A 61 17.33 9.47 13.45
N GLU A 62 18.20 9.73 12.48
CA GLU A 62 19.42 10.54 12.63
C GLU A 62 19.27 11.97 12.04
N GLY A 63 18.06 12.36 11.62
CA GLY A 63 17.78 13.64 10.96
C GLY A 63 16.42 13.63 10.26
N PRO A 64 15.99 14.71 9.59
CA PRO A 64 14.71 14.72 8.89
C PRO A 64 14.60 13.57 7.86
N PRO A 65 13.43 12.92 7.72
CA PRO A 65 13.25 11.86 6.76
C PRO A 65 13.40 12.41 5.33
N ALA A 66 14.14 11.69 4.48
CA ALA A 66 14.37 12.09 3.10
C ALA A 66 13.12 12.00 2.21
N TYR A 67 12.12 11.22 2.63
CA TYR A 67 10.86 11.02 1.93
C TYR A 67 9.75 10.60 2.90
N ASN A 68 8.50 10.65 2.44
CA ASN A 68 7.33 10.15 3.16
C ASN A 68 6.94 8.74 2.68
N PHE A 69 5.80 8.22 3.15
CA PHE A 69 5.38 6.87 2.79
C PHE A 69 5.05 6.68 1.31
N ASP A 70 4.66 7.74 0.60
CA ASP A 70 4.47 7.69 -0.87
C ASP A 70 5.81 7.47 -1.58
N GLY A 71 6.86 8.14 -1.12
CA GLY A 71 8.22 7.88 -1.59
C GLY A 71 8.67 6.44 -1.32
N ALA A 72 8.32 5.89 -0.16
CA ALA A 72 8.60 4.49 0.16
C ALA A 72 7.87 3.52 -0.80
N HIS A 73 6.59 3.78 -1.11
CA HIS A 73 5.85 2.99 -2.11
C HIS A 73 6.47 3.09 -3.50
N LYS A 74 6.85 4.29 -3.93
CA LYS A 74 7.49 4.50 -5.24
C LYS A 74 8.75 3.65 -5.38
N ILE A 75 9.67 3.75 -4.43
CA ILE A 75 10.95 3.03 -4.51
C ILE A 75 10.72 1.52 -4.38
N ALA A 76 9.86 1.09 -3.44
CA ALA A 76 9.54 -0.33 -3.27
C ALA A 76 8.90 -0.94 -4.53
N LEU A 77 8.03 -0.20 -5.21
CA LEU A 77 7.45 -0.67 -6.47
C LEU A 77 8.52 -0.82 -7.53
N ASP A 78 9.44 0.15 -7.66
CA ASP A 78 10.50 0.09 -8.65
C ASP A 78 11.37 -1.16 -8.47
N GLU A 79 11.72 -1.49 -7.23
CA GLU A 79 12.46 -2.72 -6.89
C GLU A 79 11.66 -3.99 -7.22
N VAL A 80 10.41 -4.07 -6.75
CA VAL A 80 9.57 -5.25 -6.98
C VAL A 80 9.33 -5.49 -8.46
N LEU A 81 9.10 -4.46 -9.27
CA LEU A 81 8.93 -4.63 -10.71
C LEU A 81 10.24 -5.11 -11.36
N SER A 82 11.37 -4.53 -11.01
CA SER A 82 12.67 -4.91 -11.58
C SER A 82 13.06 -6.36 -11.23
N ASP A 83 12.92 -6.75 -9.96
CA ASP A 83 13.20 -8.10 -9.47
C ASP A 83 12.33 -9.19 -10.13
N ASN A 84 11.20 -8.80 -10.73
CA ASN A 84 10.26 -9.71 -11.37
C ASN A 84 10.16 -9.48 -12.89
N GLY A 85 11.11 -8.77 -13.50
CA GLY A 85 11.20 -8.60 -14.96
C GLY A 85 10.11 -7.73 -15.58
N LEU A 86 9.54 -6.80 -14.81
CA LEU A 86 8.49 -5.87 -15.23
C LEU A 86 9.00 -4.45 -15.53
N ASP A 87 10.25 -4.32 -15.96
CA ASP A 87 10.89 -3.03 -16.21
C ASP A 87 10.23 -2.23 -17.35
N MET A 88 9.45 -2.89 -18.22
CA MET A 88 8.72 -2.24 -19.31
C MET A 88 7.62 -1.27 -18.84
N ALA A 89 7.23 -1.33 -17.56
CA ALA A 89 6.21 -0.46 -17.00
C ALA A 89 6.62 1.01 -17.08
N THR A 90 5.77 1.84 -17.69
CA THR A 90 6.03 3.28 -17.87
C THR A 90 5.96 4.03 -16.54
N PRO A 91 6.51 5.25 -16.45
CA PRO A 91 6.37 6.09 -15.26
C PRO A 91 4.91 6.31 -14.82
N GLU A 92 3.99 6.45 -15.77
CA GLU A 92 2.56 6.65 -15.52
C GLU A 92 1.93 5.39 -14.93
N GLU A 93 2.28 4.21 -15.44
CA GLU A 93 1.79 2.92 -14.94
C GLU A 93 2.33 2.62 -13.54
N ARG A 94 3.61 2.92 -13.30
CA ARG A 94 4.19 2.85 -11.97
C ARG A 94 3.44 3.76 -11.02
N ARG A 95 3.17 5.01 -11.42
CA ARG A 95 2.38 5.96 -10.62
C ARG A 95 0.96 5.46 -10.32
N ALA A 96 0.30 4.82 -11.27
CA ALA A 96 -1.02 4.23 -11.04
C ALA A 96 -0.99 3.21 -9.89
N ILE A 97 0.12 2.48 -9.71
CA ILE A 97 0.28 1.50 -8.65
C ILE A 97 0.74 2.15 -7.33
N TRP A 98 1.86 2.88 -7.30
CA TRP A 98 2.43 3.38 -6.04
C TRP A 98 1.69 4.59 -5.46
N TRP A 99 0.98 5.35 -6.29
CA TRP A 99 0.24 6.54 -5.86
C TRP A 99 -1.27 6.32 -5.96
N ASP A 100 -1.81 6.15 -7.16
CA ASP A 100 -3.27 6.19 -7.36
C ASP A 100 -3.98 5.03 -6.65
N SER A 101 -3.40 3.82 -6.68
CA SER A 101 -3.96 2.65 -6.01
C SER A 101 -3.95 2.79 -4.48
N VAL A 102 -2.86 3.31 -3.91
CA VAL A 102 -2.74 3.54 -2.45
C VAL A 102 -3.75 4.57 -1.96
N HIS A 103 -3.97 5.63 -2.74
CA HIS A 103 -4.91 6.69 -2.41
C HIS A 103 -6.38 6.33 -2.73
N SER A 104 -6.63 5.19 -3.35
CA SER A 104 -7.97 4.69 -3.70
C SER A 104 -8.28 3.31 -3.10
N LEU A 105 -7.52 2.90 -2.08
CA LEU A 105 -7.79 1.66 -1.36
C LEU A 105 -9.20 1.66 -0.79
N GLN A 106 -9.86 0.53 -0.94
CA GLN A 106 -11.23 0.37 -0.46
C GLN A 106 -11.23 0.11 1.04
N CYS A 107 -12.19 0.70 1.73
CA CYS A 107 -12.44 0.41 3.13
C CYS A 107 -13.07 -0.99 3.27
N TRP A 108 -12.78 -1.70 4.36
CA TRP A 108 -13.51 -2.92 4.69
C TRP A 108 -15.02 -2.63 4.79
N PRO A 109 -15.91 -3.52 4.30
CA PRO A 109 -17.34 -3.20 4.17
C PRO A 109 -18.03 -2.80 5.47
N ASP A 110 -17.54 -3.29 6.60
CA ASP A 110 -18.07 -3.05 7.93
C ASP A 110 -17.68 -1.67 8.50
N PHE A 111 -16.44 -1.24 8.31
CA PHE A 111 -15.88 -0.07 8.99
C PHE A 111 -16.67 1.24 8.77
N PRO A 112 -17.09 1.64 7.55
CA PRO A 112 -17.84 2.88 7.33
C PRO A 112 -19.17 2.93 8.09
N THR A 113 -19.81 1.78 8.27
CA THR A 113 -21.11 1.69 8.97
C THR A 113 -20.97 1.64 10.49
N VAL A 114 -19.79 1.25 10.98
CA VAL A 114 -19.47 1.13 12.40
C VAL A 114 -18.92 2.43 12.96
N LEU A 115 -18.06 3.13 12.21
CA LEU A 115 -17.38 4.35 12.68
C LEU A 115 -18.32 5.41 13.31
N PRO A 116 -19.52 5.71 12.78
CA PRO A 116 -20.43 6.69 13.38
C PRO A 116 -21.08 6.24 14.70
N LYS A 117 -20.89 4.98 15.12
CA LYS A 117 -21.45 4.38 16.33
C LYS A 117 -20.43 4.25 17.47
N LEU A 118 -19.15 4.54 17.19
CA LEU A 118 -18.03 4.47 18.12
C LEU A 118 -17.80 5.84 18.79
#